data_AF-A0A8H4AKI7-F1
#
_entry.id   AF-A0A8H4AKI7-F1
#
_cell.length_a   1.000
_cell.length_b   1.000
_cell.length_c   1.000
_cell.angle_alpha   90.00
_cell.angle_beta   90.00
_cell.angle_gamma   90.00
#
_symmetry.space_group_name_H-M   'P 1'
#
loop_
_entity.id
_entity.type
_entity.pdbx_description
1 polymer ?
#
loop_
_entity_poly.entity_id
_entity_poly.type
_entity_poly.pdbx_seq_one_letter_code
_entity_poly.pdbx_strand_id
1 'polypeptide(L)'
;MVVSIRNLARCIWFNVKETEPKHLLEKKTAINLLLGFAISVKHYLREEDGIDHPDLKPYISNIKSTLPAFHPLDKSTYKKPSGFQKWFSRSVSTSELGGDSKNLVNHNLPLEISFYLSLYIRQQKINNSTDDTTISIMYNNLCTLTDCLTSLERVLRSPIPLAYSIHLAQTTWLYCLSLPFQLVESNGWITVLITFFGTLVLLGVEAIANEIENPFGKDENDLDLDDFCGILKLELSNLEAHKVPSMDDWVYSTENHPFETDNITAAEAKNLNIDEVRSILEEDNRKLNTDQRKSISDSDSSDTLNQNEISIHVNL
;
A
#
# COMPACT_ATOMS: atom_id res chain seq x y z
N MET A 1 -2.30 5.03 1.08
CA MET A 1 -2.76 4.54 2.40
C MET A 1 -1.59 4.32 3.37
N VAL A 2 -0.69 3.36 3.12
CA VAL A 2 0.44 3.03 4.03
C VAL A 2 1.28 4.25 4.43
N VAL A 3 1.67 5.10 3.47
CA VAL A 3 2.43 6.33 3.74
C VAL A 3 1.71 7.25 4.72
N SER A 4 0.42 7.48 4.52
CA SER A 4 -0.40 8.32 5.39
C SER A 4 -0.52 7.73 6.80
N ILE A 5 -0.66 6.40 6.93
CA ILE A 5 -0.65 5.72 8.24
C ILE A 5 0.70 5.89 8.93
N ARG A 6 1.81 5.65 8.22
CA ARG A 6 3.17 5.82 8.77
C ARG A 6 3.43 7.25 9.24
N ASN A 7 3.05 8.23 8.43
CA ASN A 7 3.23 9.64 8.76
C ASN A 7 2.35 10.06 9.94
N LEU A 8 1.09 9.63 9.96
CA LEU A 8 0.17 9.93 11.05
C LEU A 8 0.61 9.27 12.35
N ALA A 9 1.02 8.00 12.32
CA ALA A 9 1.56 7.30 13.49
C ALA A 9 2.81 8.00 14.05
N ARG A 10 3.72 8.45 13.19
CA ARG A 10 4.90 9.24 13.60
C ARG A 10 4.49 10.59 14.20
N CYS A 11 3.61 11.34 13.55
CA CYS A 11 3.12 12.62 14.09
C CYS A 11 2.49 12.43 15.48
N ILE A 12 1.71 11.37 15.67
CA ILE A 12 1.09 11.06 16.97
C ILE A 12 2.16 10.67 17.99
N TRP A 13 3.11 9.82 17.62
CA TRP A 13 4.13 9.32 18.54
C TRP A 13 5.08 10.42 19.00
N PHE A 14 5.60 11.24 18.09
CA PHE A 14 6.61 12.27 18.37
C PHE A 14 6.04 13.57 18.94
N ASN A 15 4.93 14.08 18.40
CA ASN A 15 4.52 15.47 18.68
C ASN A 15 3.53 15.60 19.85
N VAL A 16 2.81 14.54 20.19
CA VAL A 16 1.85 14.57 21.31
C VAL A 16 2.59 14.43 22.63
N LYS A 17 2.41 15.40 23.54
CA LYS A 17 3.07 15.43 24.85
C LYS A 17 2.61 14.30 25.78
N GLU A 18 3.56 13.69 26.47
CA GLU A 18 3.35 12.63 27.45
C GLU A 18 3.57 13.18 28.87
N THR A 19 2.49 13.47 29.59
CA THR A 19 2.57 13.86 31.02
C THR A 19 2.07 12.75 31.93
N GLU A 20 1.04 12.01 31.51
CA GLU A 20 0.41 10.95 32.29
C GLU A 20 0.44 9.60 31.54
N PRO A 21 0.48 8.46 32.25
CA PRO A 21 0.39 7.13 31.62
C PRO A 21 -0.87 6.96 30.75
N LYS A 22 -1.95 7.67 31.08
CA LYS A 22 -3.18 7.71 30.29
C LYS A 22 -2.94 8.22 28.86
N HIS A 23 -2.07 9.20 28.67
CA HIS A 23 -1.78 9.76 27.34
C HIS A 23 -1.06 8.74 26.45
N LEU A 24 -0.20 7.91 27.02
CA LEU A 24 0.47 6.84 26.30
C LEU A 24 -0.52 5.76 25.84
N LEU A 25 -1.51 5.43 26.69
CA LEU A 25 -2.59 4.51 26.33
C LEU A 25 -3.48 5.09 25.22
N GLU A 26 -3.79 6.38 25.28
CA GLU A 26 -4.55 7.09 24.24
C GLU A 26 -3.80 7.06 22.90
N LYS A 27 -2.49 7.34 22.90
CA LYS A 27 -1.61 7.20 21.71
C LYS A 27 -1.65 5.78 21.14
N LYS A 28 -1.42 4.78 21.99
CA LYS A 28 -1.42 3.36 21.59
C LYS A 28 -2.76 2.95 20.99
N THR A 29 -3.86 3.41 21.57
CA THR A 29 -5.21 3.14 21.07
C THR A 29 -5.42 3.81 19.71
N ALA A 30 -4.97 5.05 19.53
CA ALA A 30 -5.06 5.75 18.24
C ALA A 30 -4.22 5.07 17.14
N ILE A 31 -3.00 4.60 17.45
CA ILE A 31 -2.15 3.88 16.49
C ILE A 31 -2.75 2.51 16.15
N ASN A 32 -3.25 1.77 17.14
CA ASN A 32 -4.01 0.54 16.93
C ASN A 32 -5.22 0.77 16.02
N LEU A 33 -5.89 1.91 16.16
CA LEU A 33 -7.03 2.28 15.35
C LEU A 33 -6.63 2.59 13.89
N LEU A 34 -5.44 3.15 13.65
CA LEU A 34 -4.89 3.30 12.29
C LEU A 34 -4.63 1.95 11.62
N LEU A 35 -4.14 0.97 12.37
CA LEU A 35 -4.02 -0.41 11.86
C LEU A 35 -5.39 -1.02 11.60
N GLY A 36 -6.34 -0.82 12.52
CA GLY A 36 -7.73 -1.24 12.37
C GLY A 36 -8.38 -0.65 11.11
N PHE A 37 -8.04 0.59 10.73
CA PHE A 37 -8.49 1.19 9.47
C PHE A 37 -7.98 0.42 8.25
N ALA A 38 -6.68 0.06 8.20
CA ALA A 38 -6.14 -0.70 7.07
C ALA A 38 -6.78 -2.10 6.96
N ILE A 39 -6.93 -2.79 8.09
CA ILE A 39 -7.54 -4.14 8.13
C ILE A 39 -9.03 -4.06 7.76
N SER A 40 -9.77 -3.04 8.23
CA SER A 40 -11.16 -2.88 7.86
C SER A 40 -11.31 -2.54 6.38
N VAL A 41 -10.40 -1.76 5.78
CA VAL A 41 -10.39 -1.52 4.34
C VAL A 41 -10.21 -2.83 3.58
N LYS A 42 -9.29 -3.70 4.02
CA LYS A 42 -9.10 -5.03 3.41
C LYS A 42 -10.41 -5.83 3.39
N HIS A 43 -11.07 -5.99 4.54
CA HIS A 43 -12.33 -6.75 4.61
C HIS A 43 -13.44 -6.08 3.80
N TYR A 44 -13.51 -4.76 3.84
CA TYR A 44 -14.45 -3.98 3.05
C TYR A 44 -14.25 -4.19 1.53
N LEU A 45 -13.00 -4.22 1.04
CA LEU A 45 -12.71 -4.47 -0.38
C LEU A 45 -12.94 -5.91 -0.81
N ARG A 46 -12.82 -6.87 0.12
CA ARG A 46 -13.18 -8.27 -0.10
C ARG A 46 -14.67 -8.54 -0.02
N GLU A 47 -15.48 -7.51 0.23
CA GLU A 47 -16.93 -7.62 0.49
C GLU A 47 -17.24 -8.56 1.67
N GLU A 48 -16.30 -8.65 2.62
CA GLU A 48 -16.44 -9.36 3.88
C GLU A 48 -17.00 -8.40 4.93
N ASP A 49 -18.32 -8.27 4.96
CA ASP A 49 -19.00 -7.41 5.92
C ASP A 49 -18.95 -8.01 7.35
N GLY A 50 -18.52 -7.22 8.34
CA GLY A 50 -18.59 -7.61 9.73
C GLY A 50 -17.58 -6.94 10.66
N ILE A 51 -17.82 -7.09 11.96
CA ILE A 51 -16.92 -6.63 13.04
C ILE A 51 -16.15 -7.82 13.65
N ASP A 52 -16.62 -9.04 13.41
CA ASP A 52 -16.16 -10.27 14.06
C ASP A 52 -14.93 -10.92 13.40
N HIS A 53 -14.17 -10.19 12.60
CA HIS A 53 -12.93 -10.70 12.02
C HIS A 53 -11.85 -10.87 13.10
N PRO A 54 -11.16 -12.02 13.19
CA PRO A 54 -10.24 -12.34 14.29
C PRO A 54 -9.02 -11.42 14.34
N ASP A 55 -8.58 -10.92 13.19
CA ASP A 55 -7.48 -9.98 13.01
C ASP A 55 -7.90 -8.52 13.25
N LEU A 56 -9.16 -8.17 13.04
CA LEU A 56 -9.69 -6.81 13.25
C LEU A 56 -10.17 -6.55 14.67
N LYS A 57 -10.85 -7.53 15.28
CA LYS A 57 -11.51 -7.44 16.59
C LYS A 57 -10.64 -6.86 17.71
N PRO A 58 -9.33 -7.19 17.84
CA PRO A 58 -8.47 -6.61 18.88
C PRO A 58 -8.29 -5.09 18.77
N TYR A 59 -8.48 -4.51 17.59
CA TYR A 59 -8.25 -3.09 17.31
C TYR A 59 -9.52 -2.24 17.43
N ILE A 60 -10.69 -2.85 17.24
CA ILE A 60 -11.98 -2.14 17.18
C ILE A 60 -12.98 -2.54 18.26
N SER A 61 -12.64 -3.48 19.16
CA SER A 61 -13.55 -3.98 20.21
C SER A 61 -14.16 -2.89 21.10
N ASN A 62 -13.53 -1.73 21.16
CA ASN A 62 -13.93 -0.60 22.01
C ASN A 62 -14.85 0.40 21.29
N ILE A 63 -15.07 0.21 19.99
CA ILE A 63 -15.91 1.06 19.15
C ILE A 63 -17.33 0.50 19.15
N LYS A 64 -18.30 1.33 19.53
CA LYS A 64 -19.73 1.00 19.38
C LYS A 64 -20.21 1.64 18.09
N SER A 65 -20.65 0.85 17.13
CA SER A 65 -21.25 1.40 15.91
C SER A 65 -22.58 2.06 16.23
N THR A 66 -22.62 3.39 16.05
CA THR A 66 -23.81 4.22 16.28
C THR A 66 -24.37 4.81 14.99
N LEU A 67 -23.79 4.49 13.82
CA LEU A 67 -24.24 5.04 12.54
C LEU A 67 -25.47 4.26 12.01
N PRO A 68 -26.50 4.95 11.49
CA PRO A 68 -27.68 4.29 10.93
C PRO A 68 -27.29 3.46 9.71
N ALA A 69 -27.83 2.24 9.61
CA ALA A 69 -27.54 1.32 8.51
C ALA A 69 -27.91 1.95 7.15
N PHE A 70 -27.00 1.86 6.18
CA PHE A 70 -27.34 2.23 4.81
C PHE A 70 -28.22 1.13 4.21
N HIS A 71 -29.49 1.44 3.94
CA HIS A 71 -30.34 0.57 3.15
C HIS A 71 -29.95 0.74 1.66
N PRO A 72 -29.58 -0.33 0.94
CA PRO A 72 -29.36 -0.22 -0.49
C PRO A 72 -30.64 0.33 -1.14
N LEU A 73 -30.50 1.34 -2.00
CA LEU A 73 -31.59 1.84 -2.84
C LEU A 73 -32.08 0.68 -3.69
N ASP A 74 -33.31 0.25 -3.41
CA ASP A 74 -34.12 -0.80 -4.04
C ASP A 74 -33.36 -1.90 -4.81
N LYS A 75 -33.33 -3.10 -4.24
CA LYS A 75 -32.78 -4.30 -4.90
C LYS A 75 -33.64 -4.63 -6.12
N SER A 76 -33.26 -4.15 -7.30
CA SER A 76 -33.74 -4.79 -8.53
C SER A 76 -33.37 -6.28 -8.43
N THR A 77 -34.38 -7.13 -8.47
CA THR A 77 -34.28 -8.56 -8.18
C THR A 77 -33.48 -9.25 -9.28
N TYR A 78 -32.15 -9.30 -9.14
CA TYR A 78 -31.31 -10.05 -10.04
C TYR A 78 -31.53 -11.55 -9.80
N LYS A 79 -32.28 -12.22 -10.69
CA LYS A 79 -32.42 -13.68 -10.64
C LYS A 79 -31.08 -14.30 -11.04
N LYS A 80 -30.49 -15.11 -10.15
CA LYS A 80 -29.29 -15.90 -10.47
C LYS A 80 -29.57 -16.77 -11.72
N PRO A 81 -28.68 -16.78 -12.73
CA PRO A 81 -28.86 -17.58 -13.93
C PRO A 81 -28.85 -19.08 -13.57
N SER A 82 -29.79 -19.85 -14.13
CA SER A 82 -29.89 -21.30 -13.91
C SER A 82 -29.62 -22.08 -15.20
N GLY A 83 -29.13 -23.32 -15.05
CA GLY A 83 -28.91 -24.25 -16.17
C GLY A 83 -27.74 -23.87 -17.08
N PHE A 84 -27.92 -24.03 -18.40
CA PHE A 84 -26.91 -23.75 -19.44
C PHE A 84 -26.41 -22.30 -19.38
N GLN A 85 -27.25 -21.37 -18.90
CA GLN A 85 -26.84 -19.97 -18.71
C GLN A 85 -25.76 -19.80 -17.63
N LYS A 86 -25.67 -20.70 -16.64
CA LYS A 86 -24.56 -20.75 -15.66
C LYS A 86 -23.22 -21.08 -16.34
N TRP A 87 -23.26 -21.82 -17.45
CA TRP A 87 -22.07 -22.23 -18.21
C TRP A 87 -21.55 -21.10 -19.12
N PHE A 88 -22.43 -20.20 -19.61
CA PHE A 88 -22.02 -19.00 -20.37
C PHE A 88 -21.88 -17.74 -19.54
N SER A 89 -22.50 -17.68 -18.36
CA SER A 89 -22.22 -16.60 -17.43
C SER A 89 -20.83 -16.84 -16.87
N ARG A 90 -19.93 -15.85 -16.96
CA ARG A 90 -18.78 -15.78 -16.06
C ARG A 90 -19.27 -16.10 -14.66
N SER A 91 -18.46 -16.83 -13.90
CA SER A 91 -18.55 -16.78 -12.44
C SER A 91 -18.24 -15.34 -12.05
N VAL A 92 -19.23 -14.46 -12.19
CA VAL A 92 -19.25 -13.22 -11.43
C VAL A 92 -19.18 -13.71 -10.02
N SER A 93 -18.12 -13.35 -9.32
CA SER A 93 -18.15 -13.30 -7.87
C SER A 93 -19.22 -12.26 -7.52
N THR A 94 -20.49 -12.63 -7.67
CA THR A 94 -21.51 -12.12 -6.77
C THR A 94 -21.07 -12.75 -5.48
N SER A 95 -20.30 -12.00 -4.69
CA SER A 95 -20.17 -12.26 -3.27
C SER A 95 -21.50 -12.81 -2.80
N GLU A 96 -21.46 -14.03 -2.27
CA GLU A 96 -22.65 -14.70 -1.86
C GLU A 96 -23.34 -13.83 -0.80
N LEU A 97 -24.31 -13.03 -1.23
CA LEU A 97 -25.32 -12.38 -0.40
C LEU A 97 -26.29 -13.47 0.09
N GLY A 98 -25.71 -14.51 0.69
CA GLY A 98 -26.30 -15.78 1.11
C GLY A 98 -25.83 -16.12 2.52
N GLY A 99 -25.75 -15.11 3.38
CA GLY A 99 -25.65 -15.25 4.83
C GLY A 99 -26.88 -14.63 5.48
N ASP A 100 -27.44 -15.30 6.47
CA ASP A 100 -28.71 -15.01 7.12
C ASP A 100 -29.02 -13.52 7.35
N SER A 101 -30.22 -13.14 6.87
CA SER A 101 -30.85 -11.83 6.98
C SER A 101 -31.25 -11.46 8.43
N LYS A 102 -30.28 -11.42 9.35
CA LYS A 102 -30.46 -10.85 10.70
C LYS A 102 -29.39 -9.85 11.13
N ASN A 103 -28.25 -9.75 10.45
CA ASN A 103 -27.20 -8.76 10.73
C ASN A 103 -26.60 -8.14 9.45
N LEU A 104 -27.41 -7.83 8.43
CA LEU A 104 -26.93 -6.99 7.32
C LEU A 104 -26.81 -5.55 7.81
N VAL A 105 -25.70 -5.25 8.47
CA VAL A 105 -25.31 -3.85 8.68
C VAL A 105 -24.14 -3.59 7.75
N ASN A 106 -24.48 -3.04 6.60
CA ASN A 106 -23.57 -2.51 5.61
C ASN A 106 -22.85 -1.32 6.26
N HIS A 107 -21.76 -1.59 6.96
CA HIS A 107 -20.95 -0.58 7.63
C HIS A 107 -19.75 -0.27 6.74
N ASN A 108 -19.62 0.98 6.30
CA ASN A 108 -18.31 1.50 5.91
C ASN A 108 -17.48 1.68 7.20
N LEU A 109 -17.06 0.55 7.76
CA LEU A 109 -16.29 0.47 8.99
C LEU A 109 -14.98 1.27 8.91
N PRO A 110 -14.26 1.30 7.77
CA PRO A 110 -13.16 2.25 7.57
C PRO A 110 -13.56 3.70 7.83
N LEU A 111 -14.70 4.15 7.29
CA LEU A 111 -15.18 5.51 7.48
C LEU A 111 -15.56 5.77 8.94
N GLU A 112 -16.18 4.81 9.61
CA GLU A 112 -16.47 4.92 11.04
C GLU A 112 -15.17 5.08 11.87
N ILE A 113 -14.16 4.27 11.57
CA ILE A 113 -12.85 4.37 12.21
C ILE A 113 -12.22 5.75 11.95
N SER A 114 -12.36 6.30 10.73
CA SER A 114 -11.88 7.65 10.42
C SER A 114 -12.53 8.73 11.29
N PHE A 115 -13.81 8.55 11.65
CA PHE A 115 -14.52 9.44 12.56
C PHE A 115 -13.92 9.40 13.97
N TYR A 116 -13.63 8.22 14.51
CA TYR A 116 -12.96 8.09 15.82
C TYR A 116 -11.53 8.65 15.81
N LEU A 117 -10.79 8.49 14.71
CA LEU A 117 -9.48 9.13 14.54
C LEU A 117 -9.60 10.67 14.54
N SER A 118 -10.63 11.21 13.87
CA SER A 118 -10.90 12.66 13.87
C SER A 118 -11.24 13.18 15.27
N LEU A 119 -11.95 12.38 16.08
CA LEU A 119 -12.25 12.70 17.48
C LEU A 119 -10.97 12.75 18.33
N TYR A 120 -10.06 11.80 18.12
CA TYR A 120 -8.76 11.79 18.80
C TYR A 120 -7.95 13.06 18.47
N ILE A 121 -7.80 13.40 17.18
CA ILE A 121 -7.07 14.62 16.75
C ILE A 121 -7.71 15.86 17.38
N ARG A 122 -9.05 15.95 17.38
CA ARG A 122 -9.78 17.04 18.03
C ARG A 122 -9.47 17.14 19.52
N GLN A 123 -9.41 16.01 20.23
CA GLN A 123 -9.11 15.99 21.65
C GLN A 123 -7.68 16.47 21.94
N GLN A 124 -6.70 16.10 21.11
CA GLN A 124 -5.32 16.57 21.25
C GLN A 124 -5.21 18.10 21.09
N LYS A 125 -6.02 18.68 20.19
CA LYS A 125 -6.14 20.13 20.05
C LYS A 125 -6.74 20.78 21.30
N ILE A 126 -7.86 20.26 21.81
CA ILE A 126 -8.51 20.82 23.02
C ILE A 126 -7.59 20.75 24.23
N ASN A 127 -6.81 19.68 24.36
CA ASN A 127 -5.86 19.48 25.45
C ASN A 127 -4.57 20.30 25.30
N ASN A 128 -4.41 21.10 24.24
CA ASN A 128 -3.18 21.83 23.91
C ASN A 128 -1.91 20.96 23.97
N SER A 129 -2.06 19.68 23.61
CA SER A 129 -0.99 18.68 23.72
C SER A 129 -0.03 18.71 22.52
N THR A 130 -0.41 19.39 21.44
CA THR A 130 0.32 19.54 20.17
C THR A 130 0.14 20.96 19.62
N ASP A 131 1.02 21.38 18.70
CA ASP A 131 0.89 22.63 17.95
C ASP A 131 -0.17 22.54 16.83
N ASP A 132 -0.71 23.69 16.41
CA ASP A 132 -1.75 23.77 15.37
C ASP A 132 -1.26 23.28 14.00
N THR A 133 0.03 23.45 13.69
CA THR A 133 0.62 22.98 12.43
C THR A 133 0.63 21.47 12.37
N THR A 134 1.05 20.79 13.45
CA THR A 134 0.97 19.34 13.59
C THR A 134 -0.46 18.84 13.47
N ILE A 135 -1.43 19.49 14.12
CA ILE A 135 -2.84 19.11 14.00
C ILE A 135 -3.32 19.18 12.54
N SER A 136 -2.93 20.23 11.81
CA SER A 136 -3.22 20.36 10.38
C SER A 136 -2.61 19.21 9.56
N ILE A 137 -1.35 18.83 9.83
CA ILE A 137 -0.69 17.69 9.19
C ILE A 137 -1.42 16.38 9.51
N MET A 138 -1.90 16.19 10.75
CA MET A 138 -2.67 15.00 11.13
C MET A 138 -3.99 14.91 10.36
N TYR A 139 -4.73 16.02 10.25
CA TYR A 139 -5.97 16.07 9.45
C TYR A 139 -5.71 15.83 7.97
N ASN A 140 -4.64 16.39 7.40
CA ASN A 140 -4.28 16.15 6.00
C ASN A 140 -4.02 14.67 5.72
N ASN A 141 -3.26 13.99 6.59
CA ASN A 141 -3.04 12.55 6.47
C ASN A 141 -4.34 11.75 6.61
N LEU A 142 -5.24 12.15 7.51
CA LEU A 142 -6.56 11.53 7.66
C LEU A 142 -7.43 11.71 6.41
N CYS A 143 -7.46 12.91 5.82
CA CYS A 143 -8.13 13.16 4.55
C CYS A 143 -7.57 12.24 3.45
N THR A 144 -6.24 12.12 3.34
CA THR A 144 -5.61 11.21 2.37
C THR A 144 -6.00 9.74 2.60
N LEU A 145 -6.21 9.31 3.85
CA LEU A 145 -6.71 7.95 4.13
C LEU A 145 -8.12 7.73 3.55
N THR A 146 -9.01 8.70 3.76
CA THR A 146 -10.38 8.67 3.22
C THR A 146 -10.40 8.79 1.69
N ASP A 147 -9.50 9.57 1.10
CA ASP A 147 -9.34 9.67 -0.35
C ASP A 147 -8.86 8.34 -0.95
N CYS A 148 -7.94 7.64 -0.26
CA CYS A 148 -7.51 6.30 -0.65
C CYS A 148 -8.68 5.32 -0.60
N LEU A 149 -9.48 5.32 0.47
CA LEU A 149 -10.67 4.47 0.57
C LEU A 149 -11.64 4.73 -0.59
N THR A 150 -11.95 6.00 -0.86
CA THR A 150 -12.85 6.40 -1.96
C THR A 150 -12.29 5.97 -3.32
N SER A 151 -10.97 6.05 -3.50
CA SER A 151 -10.30 5.61 -4.73
C SER A 151 -10.40 4.09 -4.91
N LEU A 152 -10.23 3.32 -3.83
CA LEU A 152 -10.37 1.86 -3.84
C LEU A 152 -11.84 1.45 -4.06
N GLU A 153 -12.80 2.16 -3.45
CA GLU A 153 -14.23 2.02 -3.73
C GLU A 153 -14.55 2.23 -5.20
N ARG A 154 -13.91 3.21 -5.86
CA ARG A 154 -14.10 3.43 -7.30
C ARG A 154 -13.58 2.27 -8.12
N VAL A 155 -12.44 1.67 -7.77
CA VAL A 155 -11.91 0.49 -8.45
C VAL A 155 -12.87 -0.69 -8.27
N LEU A 156 -13.32 -0.95 -7.03
CA LEU A 156 -14.23 -2.04 -6.73
C LEU A 156 -15.62 -1.87 -7.40
N ARG A 157 -16.19 -0.66 -7.35
CA ARG A 157 -17.55 -0.37 -7.83
C ARG A 157 -17.64 -0.01 -9.31
N SER A 158 -16.52 -0.02 -10.03
CA SER A 158 -16.50 0.16 -11.49
C SER A 158 -16.16 -1.15 -12.22
N PRO A 159 -16.83 -2.29 -11.94
CA PRO A 159 -16.59 -3.51 -12.69
C PRO A 159 -17.04 -3.33 -14.14
N ILE A 160 -16.51 -4.16 -15.03
CA ILE A 160 -16.95 -4.20 -16.42
C ILE A 160 -18.45 -4.50 -16.43
N PRO A 161 -19.27 -3.80 -17.24
CA PRO A 161 -20.70 -4.03 -17.28
C PRO A 161 -21.02 -5.51 -17.49
N LEU A 162 -21.88 -6.07 -16.63
CA LEU A 162 -22.19 -7.50 -16.63
C LEU A 162 -22.67 -8.04 -17.98
N ALA A 163 -23.45 -7.25 -18.72
CA ALA A 163 -23.89 -7.64 -20.06
C ALA A 163 -22.70 -7.82 -21.03
N TYR A 164 -21.68 -6.97 -20.92
CA TYR A 164 -20.49 -7.04 -21.76
C TYR A 164 -19.69 -8.32 -21.47
N SER A 165 -19.45 -8.63 -20.19
CA SER A 165 -18.67 -9.80 -19.80
C SER A 165 -19.34 -11.12 -20.19
N ILE A 166 -20.68 -11.19 -20.06
CA ILE A 166 -21.47 -12.35 -20.53
C ILE A 166 -21.40 -12.48 -22.07
N HIS A 167 -21.57 -11.38 -22.80
CA HIS A 167 -21.53 -11.42 -24.28
C HIS A 167 -20.15 -11.75 -24.83
N LEU A 168 -19.08 -11.31 -24.18
CA LEU A 168 -17.71 -11.65 -24.55
C LEU A 168 -17.50 -13.16 -24.45
N ALA A 169 -17.88 -13.77 -23.32
CA ALA A 169 -17.81 -15.23 -23.13
C ALA A 169 -18.62 -16.00 -24.19
N GLN A 170 -19.89 -15.61 -24.39
CA GLN A 170 -20.75 -16.23 -25.40
C GLN A 170 -20.15 -16.18 -26.81
N THR A 171 -19.55 -15.04 -27.17
CA THR A 171 -18.94 -14.82 -28.48
C THR A 171 -17.67 -15.64 -28.65
N THR A 172 -16.81 -15.71 -27.62
CA THR A 172 -15.60 -16.57 -27.63
C THR A 172 -15.97 -18.03 -27.81
N TRP A 173 -16.99 -18.51 -27.07
CA TRP A 173 -17.50 -19.88 -27.21
C TRP A 173 -18.06 -20.16 -28.60
N LEU A 174 -18.91 -19.28 -29.13
CA LEU A 174 -19.47 -19.41 -30.47
C LEU A 174 -18.36 -19.45 -31.53
N TYR A 175 -17.37 -18.56 -31.41
CA TYR A 175 -16.23 -18.51 -32.30
C TYR A 175 -15.42 -19.82 -32.25
N CYS A 176 -15.04 -20.29 -31.06
CA CYS A 176 -14.30 -21.54 -30.89
C CYS A 176 -15.04 -22.76 -31.46
N LEU A 177 -16.38 -22.81 -31.30
CA LEU A 177 -17.20 -23.89 -31.85
C LEU A 177 -17.38 -23.80 -33.38
N SER A 178 -17.35 -22.59 -33.95
CA SER A 178 -17.48 -22.37 -35.39
C SER A 178 -16.19 -22.64 -36.18
N LEU A 179 -15.03 -22.40 -35.55
CA LEU A 179 -13.71 -22.49 -36.15
C LEU A 179 -13.37 -23.84 -36.83
N PRO A 180 -13.69 -25.03 -36.26
CA PRO A 180 -13.40 -26.29 -36.94
C PRO A 180 -14.20 -26.47 -38.24
N PHE A 181 -15.45 -26.01 -38.29
CA PHE A 181 -16.27 -26.08 -39.50
C PHE A 181 -15.73 -25.18 -40.62
N GLN A 182 -15.09 -24.07 -40.25
CA GLN A 182 -14.48 -23.15 -41.21
C GLN A 182 -13.19 -23.72 -41.83
N LEU A 183 -12.44 -24.53 -41.08
CA LEU A 183 -11.10 -24.99 -41.49
C LEU A 183 -11.07 -26.42 -42.04
N VAL A 184 -12.11 -27.23 -41.80
CA VAL A 184 -12.11 -28.66 -42.15
C VAL A 184 -11.97 -28.93 -43.65
N GLU A 185 -12.57 -28.11 -44.50
CA GLU A 185 -12.53 -28.31 -45.96
C GLU A 185 -11.13 -28.11 -46.56
N SER A 186 -10.34 -27.18 -46.00
CA SER A 186 -9.00 -26.86 -46.51
C SER A 186 -7.89 -27.69 -45.85
N ASN A 187 -8.01 -27.98 -44.55
CA ASN A 187 -6.92 -28.55 -43.75
C ASN A 187 -7.18 -29.99 -43.28
N GLY A 188 -8.35 -30.57 -43.53
CA GLY A 188 -8.69 -31.94 -43.16
C GLY A 188 -8.43 -32.23 -41.68
N TRP A 189 -7.64 -33.27 -41.38
CA TRP A 189 -7.31 -33.69 -40.01
C TRP A 189 -6.43 -32.72 -39.22
N ILE A 190 -5.61 -31.89 -39.89
CA ILE A 190 -4.74 -30.89 -39.23
C ILE A 190 -5.59 -29.84 -38.50
N THR A 191 -6.83 -29.62 -38.95
CA THR A 191 -7.83 -28.75 -38.31
C THR A 191 -7.95 -29.00 -36.82
N VAL A 192 -7.95 -30.25 -36.37
CA VAL A 192 -8.11 -30.59 -34.94
C VAL A 192 -6.99 -29.95 -34.10
N LEU A 193 -5.74 -30.01 -34.57
CA LEU A 193 -4.60 -29.40 -33.87
C LEU A 193 -4.67 -27.88 -33.90
N ILE A 194 -4.99 -27.29 -35.06
CA ILE A 194 -5.09 -25.83 -35.20
C ILE A 194 -6.21 -25.28 -34.30
N THR A 195 -7.39 -25.91 -34.31
CA THR A 195 -8.50 -25.53 -33.46
C THR A 195 -8.18 -25.72 -31.98
N PHE A 196 -7.52 -26.81 -31.60
CA PHE A 196 -7.11 -27.03 -30.20
C PHE A 196 -6.20 -25.89 -29.69
N PHE A 197 -5.14 -25.55 -30.41
CA PHE A 197 -4.25 -24.46 -30.01
C PHE A 197 -4.94 -23.09 -30.07
N GLY A 198 -5.76 -22.83 -31.09
CA GLY A 198 -6.52 -21.58 -31.21
C GLY A 198 -7.49 -21.38 -30.04
N THR A 199 -8.25 -22.42 -29.68
CA THR A 199 -9.16 -22.40 -28.53
C THR A 199 -8.41 -22.28 -27.22
N LEU A 200 -7.27 -22.96 -27.05
CA LEU A 200 -6.42 -22.82 -25.86
C LEU A 200 -5.98 -21.37 -25.65
N VAL A 201 -5.55 -20.69 -26.73
CA VAL A 201 -5.13 -19.28 -26.65
C VAL A 201 -6.31 -18.38 -26.30
N LEU A 202 -7.45 -18.51 -26.99
CA LEU A 202 -8.60 -17.63 -26.78
C LEU A 202 -9.23 -17.81 -25.40
N LEU A 203 -9.45 -19.06 -24.96
CA LEU A 203 -9.96 -19.33 -23.62
C LEU A 203 -8.93 -18.98 -22.54
N GLY A 204 -7.63 -19.13 -22.82
CA GLY A 204 -6.56 -18.69 -21.92
C GLY A 204 -6.58 -17.18 -21.69
N VAL A 205 -6.72 -16.38 -22.74
CA VAL A 205 -6.86 -14.92 -22.63
C VAL A 205 -8.12 -14.53 -21.85
N GLU A 206 -9.25 -15.21 -22.10
CA GLU A 206 -10.49 -14.99 -21.35
C GLU A 206 -10.35 -15.31 -19.85
N ALA A 207 -9.66 -16.41 -19.51
CA ALA A 207 -9.38 -16.79 -18.13
C ALA A 207 -8.50 -15.75 -17.42
N ILE A 208 -7.43 -15.28 -18.06
CA ILE A 208 -6.56 -14.22 -17.52
C ILE A 208 -7.36 -12.94 -17.31
N ALA A 209 -8.20 -12.54 -18.28
CA ALA A 209 -9.06 -11.37 -18.15
C ALA A 209 -10.04 -11.49 -16.97
N ASN A 210 -10.42 -12.71 -16.60
CA ASN A 210 -11.28 -12.96 -15.46
C ASN A 210 -10.55 -12.79 -14.12
N GLU A 211 -9.32 -13.31 -14.02
CA GLU A 211 -8.49 -13.17 -12.82
C GLU A 211 -8.12 -11.70 -12.55
N ILE A 212 -7.78 -10.92 -13.58
CA ILE A 212 -7.33 -9.53 -13.38
C ILE A 212 -8.47 -8.52 -13.15
N GLU A 213 -9.75 -8.92 -13.24
CA GLU A 213 -10.88 -7.98 -13.12
C GLU A 213 -11.08 -7.48 -11.69
N ASN A 214 -10.90 -8.33 -10.68
CA ASN A 214 -11.05 -7.97 -9.28
C ASN A 214 -9.76 -8.23 -8.48
N PRO A 215 -8.84 -7.26 -8.39
CA PRO A 215 -7.53 -7.46 -7.77
C PRO A 215 -7.57 -7.56 -6.23
N PHE A 216 -8.74 -7.41 -5.61
CA PHE A 216 -8.88 -7.38 -4.14
C PHE A 216 -9.41 -8.70 -3.58
N GLY A 217 -9.60 -9.72 -4.40
CA GLY A 217 -10.16 -11.00 -4.02
C GLY A 217 -9.21 -11.88 -3.18
N LYS A 218 -9.24 -13.18 -3.48
CA LYS A 218 -8.44 -14.23 -2.85
C LYS A 218 -7.82 -15.18 -3.87
N ASP A 219 -7.83 -14.80 -5.14
CA ASP A 219 -7.20 -15.59 -6.19
C ASP A 219 -5.67 -15.49 -6.04
N GLU A 220 -4.94 -16.47 -6.58
CA GLU A 220 -3.48 -16.54 -6.42
C GLU A 220 -2.75 -15.32 -6.99
N ASN A 221 -3.36 -14.66 -7.98
CA ASN A 221 -2.82 -13.48 -8.68
C ASN A 221 -3.38 -12.15 -8.15
N ASP A 222 -4.20 -12.18 -7.09
CA ASP A 222 -4.73 -10.97 -6.44
C ASP A 222 -3.67 -10.28 -5.58
N LEU A 223 -3.96 -9.05 -5.16
CA LEU A 223 -3.13 -8.31 -4.23
C LEU A 223 -3.12 -8.99 -2.86
N ASP A 224 -1.92 -9.25 -2.32
CA ASP A 224 -1.76 -9.79 -0.96
C ASP A 224 -2.00 -8.71 0.11
N LEU A 225 -3.27 -8.39 0.32
CA LEU A 225 -3.70 -7.42 1.33
C LEU A 225 -3.38 -7.86 2.76
N ASP A 226 -3.20 -9.16 3.00
CA ASP A 226 -2.87 -9.71 4.31
C ASP A 226 -1.40 -9.42 4.66
N ASP A 227 -0.48 -9.64 3.72
CA ASP A 227 0.94 -9.27 3.88
C ASP A 227 1.10 -7.76 4.07
N PHE A 228 0.40 -6.94 3.27
CA PHE A 228 0.42 -5.48 3.48
C PHE A 228 -0.01 -5.06 4.89
N CYS A 229 -1.07 -5.67 5.43
CA CYS A 229 -1.50 -5.42 6.81
C CYS A 229 -0.52 -5.96 7.84
N GLY A 230 0.11 -7.12 7.56
CA GLY A 230 1.13 -7.75 8.40
C GLY A 230 2.39 -6.90 8.54
N ILE A 231 2.93 -6.42 7.42
CA ILE A 231 4.09 -5.51 7.39
C ILE A 231 3.75 -4.23 8.15
N LEU A 232 2.59 -3.63 7.90
CA LEU A 232 2.17 -2.42 8.58
C LEU A 232 2.06 -2.61 10.10
N LYS A 233 1.51 -3.75 10.55
CA LYS A 233 1.43 -4.10 11.96
C LYS A 233 2.81 -4.20 12.61
N LEU A 234 3.76 -4.84 11.93
CA LEU A 234 5.13 -4.96 12.40
C LEU A 234 5.80 -3.58 12.54
N GLU A 235 5.67 -2.73 11.52
CA GLU A 235 6.23 -1.38 11.52
C GLU A 235 5.68 -0.52 12.65
N LEU A 236 4.35 -0.53 12.86
CA LEU A 236 3.72 0.23 13.93
C LEU A 236 4.14 -0.29 15.32
N SER A 237 4.24 -1.62 15.47
CA SER A 237 4.70 -2.23 16.73
C SER A 237 6.15 -1.85 17.04
N ASN A 238 7.01 -1.81 16.01
CA ASN A 238 8.41 -1.40 16.16
C ASN A 238 8.53 0.09 16.52
N LEU A 239 7.68 0.95 15.95
CA LEU A 239 7.63 2.38 16.28
C LEU A 239 7.29 2.61 17.76
N GLU A 240 6.33 1.86 18.29
CA GLU A 240 5.86 1.99 19.68
C GLU A 240 6.81 1.37 20.70
N ALA A 241 7.61 0.38 20.29
CA ALA A 241 8.56 -0.29 21.18
C ALA A 241 9.73 0.64 21.60
N HIS A 242 10.03 1.65 20.79
CA HIS A 242 11.14 2.56 21.04
C HIS A 242 10.64 3.86 21.67
N LYS A 243 11.26 4.24 22.80
CA LYS A 243 11.13 5.59 23.33
C LYS A 243 11.66 6.58 22.28
N VAL A 244 11.00 7.72 22.14
CA VAL A 244 11.49 8.82 21.30
C VAL A 244 12.93 9.15 21.70
N PRO A 245 13.92 8.97 20.81
CA PRO A 245 15.32 9.22 21.14
C PRO A 245 15.55 10.72 21.34
N SER A 246 16.28 11.08 22.39
CA SER A 246 16.75 12.45 22.58
C SER A 246 17.86 12.76 21.56
N MET A 247 18.09 14.04 21.27
CA MET A 247 19.26 14.45 20.47
C MET A 247 20.57 13.98 21.10
N ASP A 248 20.64 13.91 22.44
CA ASP A 248 21.81 13.40 23.15
C ASP A 248 22.07 11.91 22.88
N ASP A 249 21.03 11.12 22.59
CA ASP A 249 21.15 9.67 22.44
C ASP A 249 21.79 9.27 21.10
N TRP A 250 21.58 10.05 20.04
CA TRP A 250 22.05 9.68 18.69
C TRP A 250 22.88 10.77 18.01
N VAL A 251 22.56 12.06 18.17
CA VAL A 251 23.33 13.14 17.55
C VAL A 251 24.63 13.35 18.31
N TYR A 252 24.56 13.48 19.64
CA TYR A 252 25.76 13.73 20.47
C TYR A 252 26.37 12.44 21.03
N SER A 253 26.04 11.29 20.43
CA SER A 253 26.64 10.01 20.76
C SER A 253 28.14 10.01 20.44
N THR A 254 28.91 9.27 21.22
CA THR A 254 30.33 9.07 20.96
C THR A 254 30.61 8.25 19.70
N GLU A 255 29.58 7.60 19.14
CA GLU A 255 29.66 6.82 17.90
C GLU A 255 29.32 7.66 16.66
N ASN A 256 28.77 8.87 16.84
CA ASN A 256 28.43 9.74 15.73
C ASN A 256 29.65 10.56 15.30
N HIS A 257 30.11 10.33 14.08
CA HIS A 257 31.20 11.06 13.44
C HIS A 257 30.63 11.85 12.25
N PRO A 258 30.14 13.08 12.47
CA PRO A 258 29.48 13.87 11.44
C PRO A 258 30.44 14.56 10.48
N PHE A 259 31.75 14.59 10.79
CA PHE A 259 32.79 15.20 9.96
C PHE A 259 33.66 14.12 9.33
N GLU A 260 34.05 14.31 8.07
CA GLU A 260 34.87 13.33 7.34
C GLU A 260 36.36 13.48 7.61
N THR A 261 36.80 14.70 7.86
CA THR A 261 38.22 15.08 7.86
C THR A 261 38.92 14.84 9.18
N ASP A 262 38.23 15.16 10.27
CA ASP A 262 38.75 15.05 11.60
C ASP A 262 37.96 13.97 12.33
N ASN A 263 38.64 13.10 13.07
CA ASN A 263 38.03 12.08 13.93
C ASN A 263 37.32 12.70 15.15
N ILE A 264 36.85 13.94 15.02
CA ILE A 264 36.11 14.68 16.02
C ILE A 264 34.73 14.03 16.10
N THR A 265 34.43 13.62 17.31
CA THR A 265 33.14 13.00 17.60
C THR A 265 32.09 14.08 17.78
N ALA A 266 30.82 13.80 17.48
CA ALA A 266 29.74 14.78 17.68
C ALA A 266 29.64 15.26 19.14
N ALA A 267 30.01 14.41 20.10
CA ALA A 267 30.12 14.76 21.52
C ALA A 267 31.19 15.84 21.80
N GLU A 268 32.32 15.79 21.07
CA GLU A 268 33.41 16.76 21.19
C GLU A 268 33.06 18.07 20.47
N ALA A 269 32.45 17.95 19.29
CA ALA A 269 31.99 19.10 18.52
C ALA A 269 30.90 19.93 19.21
N LYS A 270 30.11 19.31 20.10
CA LYS A 270 29.14 20.01 20.95
C LYS A 270 29.77 21.10 21.82
N ASN A 271 31.05 20.95 22.19
CA ASN A 271 31.76 21.88 23.07
C ASN A 271 32.55 22.96 22.32
N LEU A 272 32.60 22.92 20.98
CA LEU A 272 33.30 23.89 20.14
C LEU A 272 32.46 25.14 19.88
N ASN A 273 33.12 26.24 19.51
CA ASN A 273 32.42 27.47 19.11
C ASN A 273 31.83 27.33 17.69
N ILE A 274 30.77 28.10 17.38
CA ILE A 274 30.07 28.00 16.09
C ILE A 274 30.98 28.30 14.89
N ASP A 275 31.93 29.22 15.06
CA ASP A 275 32.87 29.60 14.01
C ASP A 275 33.92 28.50 13.77
N GLU A 276 34.31 27.76 14.82
CA GLU A 276 35.22 26.62 14.72
C GLU A 276 34.55 25.45 13.99
N VAL A 277 33.30 25.14 14.34
CA VAL A 277 32.51 24.10 13.64
C VAL A 277 32.30 24.47 12.17
N ARG A 278 32.05 25.75 11.87
CA ARG A 278 31.97 26.22 10.47
C ARG A 278 33.29 26.06 9.72
N SER A 279 34.42 26.35 10.36
CA SER A 279 35.72 26.16 9.71
C SER A 279 36.01 24.69 9.38
N ILE A 280 35.61 23.76 10.27
CA ILE A 280 35.73 22.31 10.04
C ILE A 280 34.86 21.89 8.85
N LEU A 281 33.61 22.37 8.77
CA LEU A 281 32.71 22.09 7.63
C LEU A 281 33.21 22.66 6.29
N GLU A 282 33.87 23.82 6.32
CA GLU A 282 34.51 24.38 5.13
C GLU A 282 35.73 23.55 4.72
N GLU A 283 36.48 22.99 5.67
CA GLU A 283 37.60 22.11 5.39
C GLU A 283 37.15 20.75 4.83
N ASP A 284 36.12 20.13 5.40
CA ASP A 284 35.46 18.92 4.87
C ASP A 284 35.07 19.10 3.40
N ASN A 285 34.35 20.19 3.09
CA ASN A 285 33.94 20.48 1.72
C ASN A 285 35.13 20.71 0.77
N ARG A 286 36.22 21.33 1.24
CA ARG A 286 37.43 21.52 0.43
C ARG A 286 38.11 20.19 0.13
N LYS A 287 38.18 19.26 1.10
CA LYS A 287 38.79 17.94 0.91
C LYS A 287 37.96 17.07 -0.01
N LEU A 288 36.64 17.01 0.19
CA LEU A 288 35.70 16.34 -0.73
C LEU A 288 35.88 16.78 -2.19
N ASN A 289 35.96 18.09 -2.45
CA ASN A 289 36.18 18.61 -3.80
C ASN A 289 37.57 18.26 -4.36
N THR A 290 38.58 18.13 -3.51
CA THR A 290 39.95 17.78 -3.91
C THR A 290 40.04 16.29 -4.23
N ASP A 291 39.41 15.44 -3.44
CA ASP A 291 39.38 13.98 -3.64
C ASP A 291 38.53 13.60 -4.85
N GLN A 292 37.41 14.29 -5.10
CA GLN A 292 36.65 14.15 -6.35
C GLN A 292 37.47 14.56 -7.58
N ARG A 293 38.28 15.62 -7.48
CA ARG A 293 39.15 16.03 -8.60
C ARG A 293 40.28 15.05 -8.86
N LYS A 294 40.86 14.47 -7.81
CA LYS A 294 41.89 13.43 -7.92
C LYS A 294 41.32 12.15 -8.51
N SER A 295 40.13 11.71 -8.08
CA SER A 295 39.52 10.50 -8.64
C SER A 295 39.17 10.65 -10.12
N ILE A 296 38.76 11.85 -10.56
CA ILE A 296 38.53 12.16 -11.98
C ILE A 296 39.86 12.20 -12.77
N SER A 297 40.93 12.76 -12.21
CA SER A 297 42.24 12.75 -12.89
C SER A 297 42.89 11.37 -12.94
N ASP A 298 42.63 10.53 -11.93
CA ASP A 298 43.14 9.15 -11.87
C ASP A 298 42.34 8.24 -12.83
N SER A 299 41.04 8.49 -13.03
CA SER A 299 40.27 7.81 -14.09
C SER A 299 40.74 8.19 -15.49
N ASP A 300 40.94 9.48 -15.76
CA ASP A 300 41.41 9.96 -17.07
C ASP A 300 42.85 9.49 -17.40
N SER A 301 43.72 9.36 -16.39
CA SER A 301 45.08 8.82 -16.57
C SER A 301 45.09 7.30 -16.76
N SER A 302 44.17 6.57 -16.15
CA SER A 302 44.00 5.12 -16.41
C SER A 302 43.43 4.83 -17.80
N ASP A 303 42.50 5.66 -18.31
CA ASP A 303 41.96 5.53 -19.68
C ASP A 303 42.99 5.89 -20.76
N THR A 304 43.87 6.85 -20.49
CA THR A 304 44.96 7.23 -21.44
C THR A 304 46.11 6.22 -21.46
N LEU A 305 46.41 5.53 -20.35
CA LEU A 305 47.33 4.39 -20.34
C LEU A 305 46.77 3.20 -21.14
N ASN A 306 45.48 2.91 -21.01
CA ASN A 306 44.81 1.84 -21.77
C ASN A 306 44.76 2.14 -23.28
N GLN A 307 44.54 3.40 -23.68
CA GLN A 307 44.59 3.80 -25.10
C GLN A 307 46.00 3.75 -25.72
N ASN A 308 47.04 3.99 -24.93
CA ASN A 308 48.43 3.90 -25.39
C ASN A 308 48.90 2.44 -25.52
N GLU A 309 48.48 1.52 -24.65
CA GLU A 309 48.76 0.08 -24.82
C GLU A 309 48.06 -0.51 -26.06
N ILE A 310 46.83 -0.07 -26.37
CA ILE A 310 46.11 -0.50 -27.58
C ILE A 310 46.77 0.06 -28.85
N SER A 311 47.33 1.28 -28.81
CA SER A 311 47.97 1.90 -29.99
C SER A 311 49.35 1.31 -30.33
N ILE A 312 50.07 0.75 -29.35
CA ILE A 312 51.38 0.11 -29.58
C ILE A 312 51.21 -1.26 -30.25
N HIS A 313 50.07 -1.93 -30.08
CA HIS A 313 49.80 -3.23 -30.71
C HIS A 313 49.27 -3.18 -32.16
N VAL A 314 49.05 -1.98 -32.73
CA VAL A 314 48.52 -1.81 -34.10
C VAL A 314 49.60 -1.41 -35.12
N ASN A 315 50.85 -1.15 -34.69
CA ASN A 315 51.95 -0.72 -35.58
C ASN A 315 53.14 -1.71 -35.64
N LEU A 316 52.85 -3.02 -35.66
CA LEU A 316 53.83 -4.07 -36.01
C LEU A 316 53.22 -5.09 -36.98
#